data_AF-A0A4P7YYI3-F1
#
_entry.id   AF-A0A4P7YYI3-F1
#
_cell.length_a   1.000
_cell.length_b   1.000
_cell.length_c   1.000
_cell.angle_alpha   90.00
_cell.angle_beta   90.00
_cell.angle_gamma   90.00
#
_symmetry.space_group_name_H-M   'P 1'
#
loop_
_entity.id
_entity.type
_entity.pdbx_description
1 polymer ?
#
loop_
_entity_poly.entity_id
_entity_poly.type
_entity_poly.pdbx_seq_one_letter_code
_entity_poly.pdbx_strand_id
1 'polypeptide(L)' 'MSEAGSERIGQPHKSRKGTNEERLVACIILTLETLGSITNRAPEAEGLAIAVVDTFGKKG' A
#
# COMPACT_ATOMS: atom_id res chain seq x y z
N MET A 1 24.79 16.22 -41.78
CA MET A 1 23.68 16.59 -40.88
C MET A 1 23.51 15.41 -39.93
N SER A 2 23.78 15.59 -38.65
CA SER A 2 23.79 14.50 -37.66
C SER A 2 22.65 14.79 -36.69
N GLU A 3 21.53 14.07 -36.86
CA GLU A 3 20.39 14.19 -35.95
C GLU A 3 20.67 13.36 -34.71
N ALA A 4 20.88 14.06 -33.59
CA ALA A 4 20.96 13.48 -32.27
C ALA A 4 19.59 12.87 -31.90
N GLY A 5 19.51 11.55 -31.98
CA GLY A 5 18.42 10.77 -31.40
C GLY A 5 18.41 10.97 -29.88
N SER A 6 17.54 11.86 -29.42
CA SER A 6 17.26 12.11 -28.01
C SER A 6 16.42 10.97 -27.44
N GLU A 7 17.05 9.80 -27.26
CA GLU A 7 16.46 8.72 -26.48
C GLU A 7 16.72 8.99 -24.99
N ARG A 8 15.91 9.89 -24.41
CA ARG A 8 15.70 9.86 -22.96
C ARG A 8 14.90 8.61 -22.64
N ILE A 9 15.59 7.47 -22.60
CA ILE A 9 15.11 6.25 -21.96
C ILE A 9 14.74 6.62 -20.53
N GLY A 10 13.43 6.75 -20.33
CA GLY A 10 12.83 7.02 -19.03
C GLY A 10 13.44 6.07 -18.02
N GLN A 11 14.01 6.64 -16.96
CA GLN A 11 14.42 5.87 -15.80
C GLN A 11 13.31 4.89 -15.46
N PRO A 12 13.59 3.60 -15.19
CA PRO A 12 12.59 2.75 -14.61
C PRO A 12 12.17 3.42 -13.31
N HIS A 13 10.95 3.95 -13.27
CA HIS A 13 10.32 4.34 -12.04
C HIS A 13 10.39 3.10 -11.16
N LYS A 14 11.28 3.13 -10.15
CA LYS A 14 11.38 2.06 -9.14
C LYS A 14 10.00 1.97 -8.52
N SER A 15 9.19 1.03 -9.03
CA SER A 15 7.84 0.79 -8.57
C SER A 15 7.95 0.54 -7.07
N ARG A 16 7.24 1.35 -6.27
CA ARG A 16 7.24 1.25 -4.81
C ARG A 16 7.02 -0.21 -4.44
N LYS A 17 8.05 -0.82 -3.85
CA LYS A 17 8.16 -2.27 -3.60
C LYS A 17 6.97 -2.74 -2.75
N GLY A 18 6.22 -3.69 -3.29
CA GLY A 18 5.17 -4.45 -2.62
C GLY A 18 4.37 -5.25 -3.65
N THR A 19 4.15 -6.53 -3.37
CA THR A 19 3.17 -7.40 -4.05
C THR A 19 1.77 -6.75 -4.00
N ASN A 20 0.87 -7.17 -4.89
CA ASN A 20 -0.49 -6.61 -4.90
C ASN A 20 -1.22 -6.93 -3.58
N GLU A 21 -0.90 -8.07 -2.99
CA GLU A 21 -1.37 -8.55 -1.70
C GLU A 21 -0.94 -7.61 -0.57
N GLU A 22 0.35 -7.25 -0.49
CA GLU A 22 0.86 -6.29 0.50
C GLU A 22 0.19 -4.92 0.35
N ARG A 23 -0.03 -4.47 -0.89
CA ARG A 23 -0.71 -3.20 -1.18
C ARG A 23 -2.17 -3.23 -0.74
N LEU A 24 -2.86 -4.36 -0.96
CA LEU A 24 -4.25 -4.53 -0.52
C LEU A 24 -4.36 -4.51 1.00
N VAL A 25 -3.48 -5.23 1.71
CA VAL A 25 -3.45 -5.24 3.18
C VAL A 25 -3.22 -3.83 3.73
N ALA A 26 -2.27 -3.08 3.17
CA ALA A 26 -2.03 -1.70 3.58
C ALA A 26 -3.25 -0.79 3.37
N CYS A 27 -3.96 -0.93 2.24
CA CYS A 27 -5.19 -0.18 1.99
C CYS A 27 -6.30 -0.51 2.99
N ILE A 28 -6.45 -1.78 3.39
CA ILE A 28 -7.45 -2.22 4.36
C ILE A 28 -7.16 -1.59 5.73
N ILE A 29 -5.91 -1.61 6.18
CA ILE A 29 -5.51 -1.03 7.48
C ILE A 29 -5.82 0.47 7.52
N LEU A 30 -5.39 1.23 6.49
CA LEU A 30 -5.67 2.67 6.41
C LEU A 30 -7.17 2.98 6.41
N THR A 31 -7.96 2.13 5.77
CA THR A 31 -9.43 2.26 5.76
C THR A 31 -10.01 2.06 7.15
N LEU A 32 -9.57 1.03 7.87
CA LEU A 32 -10.01 0.74 9.24
C LEU A 32 -9.66 1.88 10.19
N GLU A 33 -8.42 2.39 10.15
CA GLU A 33 -7.99 3.55 10.94
C GLU A 33 -8.87 4.78 10.68
N THR A 34 -9.14 5.07 9.41
CA THR A 34 -10.00 6.19 9.01
C THR A 34 -11.43 6.01 9.53
N LEU A 35 -12.00 4.81 9.41
CA LEU A 35 -13.34 4.52 9.91
C LEU A 35 -13.41 4.60 11.44
N GLY A 36 -12.41 4.06 12.14
CA GLY A 36 -12.32 4.14 13.61
C GLY A 36 -12.30 5.58 14.10
N SER A 37 -11.56 6.45 13.41
CA SER A 37 -11.52 7.89 13.68
C SER A 37 -12.88 8.57 13.44
N ILE A 38 -13.50 8.37 12.27
CA ILE A 38 -14.78 9.02 11.91
C ILE A 38 -15.94 8.54 12.80
N THR A 39 -15.90 7.29 13.24
CA THR A 39 -16.98 6.68 14.03
C THR A 39 -16.74 6.69 15.54
N ASN A 40 -15.61 7.24 16.00
CA ASN A 40 -15.16 7.21 17.40
C ASN A 40 -15.10 5.77 17.98
N ARG A 41 -14.63 4.82 17.16
CA ARG A 41 -14.46 3.39 17.47
C ARG A 41 -13.02 2.94 17.18
N ALA A 42 -12.05 3.77 17.59
CA ALA A 42 -10.64 3.49 17.36
C ALA A 42 -10.18 2.13 17.93
N PRO A 43 -10.58 1.70 19.14
CA PRO A 43 -10.15 0.41 19.68
C PRO A 43 -10.63 -0.79 18.87
N GLU A 44 -11.88 -0.76 18.39
CA GLU A 44 -12.43 -1.85 17.57
C GLU A 44 -11.78 -1.90 16.17
N ALA A 45 -11.52 -0.74 15.58
CA ALA A 45 -10.81 -0.64 14.31
C ALA A 45 -9.37 -1.15 14.42
N GLU A 46 -8.67 -0.84 15.52
CA GLU A 46 -7.33 -1.34 15.81
C GLU A 46 -7.32 -2.87 15.96
N GLY A 47 -8.27 -3.42 16.72
CA GLY A 47 -8.41 -4.88 16.87
C GLY A 47 -8.64 -5.58 15.52
N LEU A 48 -9.45 -5.00 14.64
CA LEU A 48 -9.65 -5.52 13.28
C LEU A 48 -8.39 -5.40 12.42
N ALA A 49 -7.65 -4.29 12.51
CA ALA A 49 -6.41 -4.10 11.77
C ALA A 49 -5.36 -5.14 12.16
N ILE A 50 -5.23 -5.44 13.46
CA ILE A 50 -4.36 -6.51 13.97
C ILE A 50 -4.79 -7.86 13.39
N ALA A 51 -6.08 -8.19 13.41
CA ALA A 51 -6.58 -9.44 12.85
C ALA A 51 -6.29 -9.58 11.34
N VAL A 52 -6.38 -8.49 10.59
CA VAL A 52 -6.02 -8.43 9.16
C VAL A 52 -4.52 -8.72 8.96
N VAL A 53 -3.64 -8.08 9.73
CA VAL A 53 -2.19 -8.33 9.67
C VAL A 53 -1.85 -9.77 10.06
N ASP A 54 -2.48 -10.29 11.11
CA ASP A 54 -2.25 -11.67 11.55
C ASP A 54 -2.70 -12.71 10.51
N THR A 55 -3.80 -12.44 9.80
CA THR A 55 -4.37 -13.33 8.80
C THR A 55 -3.61 -13.27 7.48
N PHE A 56 -3.23 -12.08 7.04
CA PHE A 56 -2.71 -11.84 5.69
C PHE A 56 -1.25 -11.39 5.64
N GLY A 57 -0.72 -10.81 6.72
CA GLY A 57 0.65 -10.29 6.80
C GLY A 57 1.73 -11.33 7.09
N LYS A 58 1.39 -12.55 7.49
CA LYS A 58 2.35 -13.64 7.77
C LYS A 58 2.78 -14.45 6.54
N LYS A 59 2.26 -14.15 5.34
CA LYS A 59 2.55 -14.90 4.11
C LYS A 59 3.46 -14.17 3.11
N GLY A 60 4.09 -13.06 3.51
CA GLY A 60 5.14 -12.38 2.74
C GLY A 60 6.52 -12.90 3.07
#